data_AF-A0AAX6GM53-F1
#
_entry.id   AF-A0AAX6GM53-F1
#
_cell.length_a   1.000
_cell.length_b   1.000
_cell.length_c   1.000
_cell.angle_alpha   90.00
_cell.angle_beta   90.00
_cell.angle_gamma   90.00
#
_symmetry.space_group_name_H-M   'P 1'
#
loop_
_entity.id
_entity.type
_entity.pdbx_description
1 polymer ?
#
loop_
_entity_poly.entity_id
_entity_poly.type
_entity_poly.pdbx_seq_one_letter_code
_entity_poly.pdbx_strand_id
1 'polypeptide(L)'
;MKGGGCKDEFVAWEKCVEEAEKNEEDIAEKCFDITHKLKLCMDAHADYYAPILDAEKSMSKAVSEADAEDSEAGDGAPAVESEKSPADPSSVAVSAP
;
A
#
# COMPACT_ATOMS: atom_id res chain seq x y z
N MET A 1 -12.22 -2.50 6.94
CA MET A 1 -12.65 -3.72 7.64
C MET A 1 -13.87 -3.45 8.54
N LYS A 2 -14.97 -2.89 7.98
CA LYS A 2 -16.13 -2.40 8.78
C LYS A 2 -17.27 -3.42 8.97
N GLY A 3 -17.00 -4.69 8.67
CA GLY A 3 -17.90 -5.82 8.84
C GLY A 3 -17.09 -7.10 9.12
N GLY A 4 -17.68 -8.03 9.86
CA GLY A 4 -17.00 -9.20 10.44
C GLY A 4 -16.94 -9.14 11.98
N GLY A 5 -16.34 -10.15 12.60
CA GLY A 5 -16.29 -10.30 14.07
C GLY A 5 -15.52 -9.20 14.81
N CYS A 6 -14.64 -8.48 14.12
CA CYS A 6 -13.74 -7.46 14.70
C CYS A 6 -14.19 -6.01 14.46
N LYS A 7 -15.47 -5.81 14.15
CA LYS A 7 -15.97 -4.48 13.78
C LYS A 7 -15.80 -3.48 14.92
N ASP A 8 -16.08 -3.88 16.15
CA ASP A 8 -16.03 -2.97 17.31
C ASP A 8 -14.60 -2.56 17.64
N GLU A 9 -13.65 -3.49 17.59
CA GLU A 9 -12.22 -3.23 17.72
C GLU A 9 -11.73 -2.30 16.61
N PHE A 10 -12.21 -2.50 15.38
CA PHE A 10 -11.85 -1.64 14.24
C PHE A 10 -12.37 -0.21 14.42
N VAL A 11 -13.62 -0.03 14.85
CA VAL A 11 -14.19 1.30 15.11
C VAL A 11 -13.49 1.99 16.28
N ALA A 12 -13.09 1.25 17.31
CA ALA A 12 -12.31 1.80 18.42
C ALA A 12 -10.92 2.26 17.96
N TRP A 13 -10.27 1.50 17.07
CA TRP A 13 -9.01 1.89 16.46
C TRP A 13 -9.17 3.15 15.59
N GLU A 14 -10.17 3.21 14.71
CA GLU A 14 -10.44 4.40 13.88
C GLU A 14 -10.59 5.67 14.73
N LYS A 15 -11.36 5.60 15.82
CA LYS A 15 -11.52 6.74 16.73
C LYS A 15 -10.20 7.16 17.38
N CYS A 16 -9.38 6.20 17.79
CA CYS A 16 -8.07 6.51 18.36
C CYS A 16 -7.16 7.20 17.35
N VAL A 17 -7.17 6.75 16.08
CA VAL A 17 -6.42 7.39 14.99
C VAL A 17 -6.92 8.81 14.77
N GLU A 18 -8.24 9.02 14.64
CA GLU A 18 -8.83 10.35 14.48
C GLU A 18 -8.45 11.30 15.63
N GLU A 19 -8.41 10.80 16.88
CA GLU A 19 -7.96 11.58 18.02
C GLU A 19 -6.46 11.87 17.98
N ALA A 20 -5.61 10.90 17.63
CA ALA A 20 -4.17 11.09 17.51
C ALA A 20 -3.83 12.12 16.43
N GLU A 21 -4.46 12.03 15.24
CA GLU A 21 -4.27 12.99 14.14
C GLU A 21 -4.69 14.40 14.55
N LYS A 22 -5.82 14.53 15.25
CA LYS A 22 -6.32 15.84 15.72
C LYS A 22 -5.41 16.50 16.75
N ASN A 23 -4.70 15.70 17.56
CA ASN A 23 -3.80 16.19 18.61
C ASN A 23 -2.32 16.17 18.18
N GLU A 24 -2.04 15.81 16.92
CA GLU A 24 -0.67 15.66 16.39
C GLU A 24 0.20 14.70 17.23
N GLU A 25 -0.42 13.64 17.77
CA GLU A 25 0.23 12.60 18.55
C GLU A 25 0.67 11.42 17.67
N ASP A 26 1.70 10.69 18.11
CA ASP A 26 2.10 9.47 17.42
C ASP A 26 1.01 8.40 17.56
N ILE A 27 0.43 8.01 16.43
CA ILE A 27 -0.66 7.02 16.36
C ILE A 27 -0.19 5.66 16.87
N ALA A 28 1.05 5.26 16.57
CA ALA A 28 1.56 3.94 16.93
C ALA A 28 1.73 3.81 18.44
N GLU A 29 2.20 4.86 19.11
CA GLU A 29 2.31 4.92 20.57
C GLU A 29 0.93 5.08 21.24
N LYS A 30 0.11 6.05 20.81
CA LYS A 30 -1.18 6.35 21.44
C LYS A 30 -2.18 5.20 21.29
N CYS A 31 -2.21 4.58 20.11
CA CYS A 31 -3.19 3.55 19.76
C CYS A 31 -2.63 2.12 19.86
N PHE A 32 -1.46 1.92 20.48
CA PHE A 32 -0.79 0.62 20.56
C PHE A 32 -1.71 -0.47 21.11
N ASP A 33 -2.31 -0.26 22.28
CA ASP A 33 -3.15 -1.25 22.94
C ASP A 33 -4.41 -1.60 22.13
N ILE A 34 -5.00 -0.61 21.47
CA ILE A 34 -6.20 -0.80 20.64
C ILE A 34 -5.83 -1.53 19.35
N THR A 35 -4.70 -1.17 18.75
CA THR A 35 -4.14 -1.84 17.57
C THR A 35 -3.81 -3.29 17.89
N HIS A 36 -3.24 -3.57 19.08
CA HIS A 36 -2.96 -4.93 19.53
C HIS A 36 -4.23 -5.75 19.70
N LYS A 37 -5.30 -5.19 20.30
CA LYS A 37 -6.62 -5.86 20.40
C LYS A 37 -7.24 -6.15 19.04
N LEU A 38 -7.21 -5.18 18.13
CA LEU A 38 -7.68 -5.36 16.76
C LEU A 38 -6.92 -6.49 16.06
N LYS A 39 -5.59 -6.50 16.20
CA LYS A 39 -4.74 -7.56 15.65
C LYS A 39 -5.10 -8.94 16.21
N LEU A 40 -5.23 -9.07 17.53
CA LEU A 40 -5.63 -10.33 18.17
C LEU A 40 -6.99 -10.82 17.66
N CYS A 41 -7.94 -9.91 17.45
CA CYS A 41 -9.23 -10.27 16.86
C CYS A 41 -9.05 -10.77 15.42
N MET A 42 -8.30 -10.06 14.59
CA MET A 42 -8.05 -10.46 13.21
C MET A 42 -7.33 -11.82 13.12
N ASP A 43 -6.37 -12.08 14.00
CA ASP A 43 -5.66 -13.36 14.09
C ASP A 43 -6.62 -14.50 14.52
N ALA A 44 -7.55 -14.23 15.45
CA ALA A 44 -8.59 -15.19 15.85
C ALA A 44 -9.63 -15.46 14.74
N HIS A 45 -9.76 -14.54 13.78
CA HIS A 45 -10.63 -14.64 12.62
C HIS A 45 -9.82 -14.80 11.32
N ALA A 46 -8.64 -15.43 11.39
CA ALA A 46 -7.74 -15.57 10.25
C ALA A 46 -8.43 -16.18 9.04
N ASP A 47 -9.31 -17.17 9.19
CA ASP A 47 -10.02 -17.80 8.06
C ASP A 47 -10.91 -16.82 7.25
N TYR A 48 -11.37 -15.74 7.88
CA TYR A 48 -12.15 -14.69 7.22
C TYR A 48 -11.26 -13.73 6.40
N TYR A 49 -10.00 -13.53 6.82
CA TYR A 49 -9.06 -12.60 6.19
C TYR A 49 -7.98 -13.28 5.33
N ALA A 50 -7.71 -14.56 5.56
CA ALA A 50 -6.68 -15.37 4.90
C ALA A 50 -6.81 -15.43 3.37
N PRO A 51 -8.01 -15.55 2.77
CA PRO A 51 -8.12 -15.64 1.30
C PRO A 51 -7.59 -14.40 0.58
N ILE A 52 -7.71 -13.22 1.20
CA ILE A 52 -7.19 -11.97 0.65
C ILE A 52 -5.68 -11.89 0.88
N LEU A 53 -5.22 -12.22 2.09
CA LEU A 53 -3.79 -12.20 2.46
C LEU A 53 -2.96 -13.20 1.64
N ASP A 54 -3.49 -14.39 1.37
CA ASP A 54 -2.85 -15.42 0.56
C ASP A 54 -2.80 -15.03 -0.92
N ALA A 55 -3.84 -14.36 -1.42
CA ALA A 55 -3.83 -13.80 -2.77
C ALA A 55 -2.75 -12.72 -2.92
N GLU A 56 -2.62 -11.81 -1.95
CA GLU A 56 -1.56 -10.79 -1.93
C GLU A 56 -0.16 -11.42 -1.86
N LYS A 57 0.01 -12.44 -1.01
CA LYS A 57 1.30 -13.15 -0.86
C LYS A 57 1.70 -13.90 -2.13
N SER A 58 0.75 -14.53 -2.81
CA SER A 58 1.00 -15.26 -4.06
C SER A 58 1.41 -14.30 -5.18
N MET A 59 0.80 -13.13 -5.25
CA MET A 59 1.14 -12.09 -6.23
C MET A 59 2.51 -11.46 -5.95
N SER A 60 2.84 -11.18 -4.68
CA SER A 60 4.16 -10.70 -4.27
C SER A 60 5.27 -11.68 -4.60
N LYS A 61 5.03 -12.98 -4.39
CA LYS A 61 5.97 -14.04 -4.69
C LYS A 61 6.23 -14.16 -6.20
N ALA A 62 5.17 -14.12 -7.02
CA ALA A 62 5.30 -14.15 -8.49
C ALA A 62 6.09 -12.96 -9.05
N VAL A 63 5.97 -11.77 -8.46
CA VAL A 63 6.77 -10.58 -8.84
C VAL A 63 8.23 -10.73 -8.44
N SER A 64 8.50 -11.31 -7.27
CA SER A 64 9.87 -11.49 -6.76
C SER A 64 10.63 -12.58 -7.53
N GLU A 65 9.92 -13.61 -7.98
CA GLU A 65 10.48 -14.70 -8.80
C GLU A 65 10.71 -14.27 -10.25
N ALA A 66 9.86 -13.40 -10.81
CA ALA A 66 10.03 -12.84 -12.16
C ALA A 66 11.23 -11.87 -12.28
N ASP A 67 11.58 -11.15 -11.20
CA ASP A 67 12.74 -10.23 -11.17
C ASP A 67 14.08 -10.99 -11.02
N ALA A 68 14.06 -12.16 -10.38
CA ALA A 68 15.25 -13.00 -10.19
C ALA A 68 15.70 -13.76 -11.44
N GLU A 69 14.83 -13.94 -12.45
CA GLU A 69 15.14 -14.63 -13.71
C GLU A 69 15.63 -13.69 -14.84
N ASP A 70 15.69 -12.36 -14.62
CA ASP A 70 16.13 -11.35 -15.62
C ASP A 70 17.63 -10.97 -15.51
N SER A 71 18.37 -11.46 -14.52
CA SER A 71 19.73 -10.95 -14.21
C SER A 71 20.93 -11.77 -14.75
N GLU A 72 20.76 -12.72 -15.68
CA GLU A 72 21.91 -13.44 -16.29
C GLU A 72 21.84 -13.45 -17.83
N ALA A 73 22.05 -12.30 -18.48
CA ALA A 73 22.77 -12.18 -19.76
C ALA A 73 23.21 -10.72 -20.00
N GLY A 74 24.53 -10.50 -20.12
CA GLY A 74 25.16 -9.19 -20.05
C GLY A 74 25.14 -8.29 -21.29
N ASP A 75 25.42 -7.02 -21.00
CA ASP A 75 26.10 -5.95 -21.74
C ASP A 75 26.03 -5.86 -23.29
N GLY A 76 25.47 -4.74 -23.77
CA GLY A 76 25.63 -4.25 -25.14
C GLY A 76 24.67 -3.14 -25.55
N ALA A 77 24.96 -1.88 -25.21
CA ALA A 77 24.43 -0.69 -25.92
C ALA A 77 25.23 -0.50 -27.24
N PRO A 78 24.75 0.23 -28.29
CA PRO A 78 23.84 1.38 -28.20
C PRO A 78 22.81 1.63 -29.35
N ALA A 79 22.02 2.68 -29.11
CA ALA A 79 21.54 3.70 -30.06
C ALA A 79 20.19 3.54 -30.80
N VAL A 80 19.23 4.32 -30.29
CA VAL A 80 18.27 5.27 -30.94
C VAL A 80 17.52 4.88 -32.23
N GLU A 81 16.20 5.08 -32.22
CA GLU A 81 15.38 6.01 -33.06
C GLU A 81 13.89 5.72 -32.73
N SER A 82 13.12 6.56 -32.04
CA SER A 82 12.55 7.86 -32.40
C SER A 82 11.62 7.88 -33.62
N GLU A 83 10.36 7.43 -33.48
CA GLU A 83 9.25 8.02 -34.27
C GLU A 83 7.92 8.14 -33.47
N LYS A 84 7.52 9.41 -33.28
CA LYS A 84 6.15 10.01 -33.34
C LYS A 84 5.06 9.46 -32.37
N SER A 85 4.74 10.11 -31.24
CA SER A 85 3.91 11.35 -31.03
C SER A 85 2.42 11.18 -31.47
N PRO A 86 1.37 11.65 -30.72
CA PRO A 86 1.34 12.98 -30.11
C PRO A 86 0.58 13.25 -28.78
N ALA A 87 1.05 14.35 -28.15
CA ALA A 87 0.38 15.46 -27.44
C ALA A 87 -0.63 15.21 -26.30
N ASP A 88 -0.40 15.83 -25.12
CA ASP A 88 -0.99 17.14 -24.76
C ASP A 88 -0.49 17.61 -23.36
N PRO A 89 0.32 18.68 -23.24
CA PRO A 89 0.54 19.35 -21.96
C PRO A 89 -0.21 20.69 -21.90
N SER A 90 -1.38 20.65 -21.29
CA SER A 90 -2.02 21.81 -20.67
C SER A 90 -1.12 22.37 -19.55
N SER A 91 -0.15 23.22 -19.90
CA SER A 91 0.37 24.26 -19.01
C SER A 91 1.29 25.21 -19.79
N VAL A 92 0.73 26.28 -20.35
CA VAL A 92 1.54 27.45 -20.74
C VAL A 92 1.44 28.46 -19.61
N ALA A 93 2.57 28.66 -18.95
CA ALA A 93 2.73 29.62 -17.88
C ALA A 93 2.47 31.05 -18.36
N VAL A 94 1.75 31.77 -17.50
CA VAL A 94 1.69 33.23 -17.44
C VAL A 94 3.09 33.80 -17.19
N SER A 95 3.59 34.65 -18.10
CA SER A 95 4.25 35.94 -17.80
C SER A 95 5.13 36.43 -18.94
N ALA A 96 4.85 37.66 -19.38
CA ALA A 96 5.80 38.79 -19.50
C ALA A 96 5.31 39.77 -20.60
N PRO A 97 5.81 41.01 -20.64
CA PRO A 97 6.10 41.98 -19.57
C PRO A 97 5.01 43.06 -19.42
#